data_AF-A0A940UHX3-F1
#
_entry.id   AF-A0A940UHX3-F1
#
_cell.length_a   1.000
_cell.length_b   1.000
_cell.length_c   1.000
_cell.angle_alpha   90.00
_cell.angle_beta   90.00
_cell.angle_gamma   90.00
#
_symmetry.space_group_name_H-M   'P 1'
#
loop_
_entity.id
_entity.type
_entity.pdbx_description
1 polymer ?
#
loop_
_entity_poly.entity_id
_entity_poly.type
_entity_poly.pdbx_seq_one_letter_code
_entity_poly.pdbx_strand_id
1 'polypeptide(L)'
;MNPFYNMPYNPDGENWVDPGLGGFLRAAGYPEAVYLPEWGKFKVATLRNVDLRPTKKFVKAYGHNGYFKSLEEIIHFYNTRDVPGAGWPVPEVSANINTAEMGNLGLNHGEELAIVAFLKTLSDGWKP
;
A
#
# COMPACT_ATOMS: atom_id res chain seq x y z
N MET A 1 -3.84 4.81 11.74
CA MET A 1 -4.98 5.39 10.99
C MET A 1 -4.48 6.54 10.12
N ASN A 2 -4.99 6.66 8.89
CA ASN A 2 -4.65 7.73 7.95
C ASN A 2 -5.24 9.07 8.45
N PRO A 3 -4.45 10.16 8.63
CA PRO A 3 -4.99 11.44 9.08
C PRO A 3 -6.03 12.06 8.13
N PHE A 4 -6.05 11.66 6.86
CA PHE A 4 -7.02 12.14 5.85
C PHE A 4 -8.48 11.91 6.24
N TYR A 5 -8.79 10.82 6.96
CA TYR A 5 -10.17 10.51 7.34
C TYR A 5 -10.76 11.46 8.40
N ASN A 6 -9.93 12.27 9.05
CA ASN A 6 -10.36 13.24 10.07
C ASN A 6 -10.22 14.70 9.59
N MET A 7 -9.95 14.93 8.30
CA MET A 7 -9.71 16.27 7.76
C MET A 7 -11.02 16.96 7.37
N PRO A 8 -11.18 18.29 7.62
CA PRO A 8 -12.43 19.01 7.34
C PRO A 8 -12.90 18.99 5.89
N TYR A 9 -12.00 18.73 4.94
CA TYR A 9 -12.30 18.66 3.51
C TYR A 9 -12.63 17.25 3.01
N ASN A 10 -12.62 16.25 3.89
CA ASN A 10 -13.14 14.92 3.62
C ASN A 10 -14.46 14.72 4.38
N PRO A 11 -15.61 15.17 3.84
CA PRO A 11 -16.90 15.04 4.51
C PRO A 11 -17.35 13.58 4.68
N ASP A 12 -16.80 12.67 3.87
CA ASP A 12 -17.13 11.24 3.92
C ASP A 12 -16.34 10.49 5.00
N GLY A 13 -15.30 11.11 5.55
CA GLY A 13 -14.48 10.56 6.62
C GLY A 13 -13.91 9.19 6.26
N GLU A 14 -14.13 8.19 7.13
CA GLU A 14 -13.73 6.79 6.90
C GLU A 14 -14.49 6.09 5.77
N ASN A 15 -15.63 6.65 5.31
CA ASN A 15 -16.38 6.10 4.17
C ASN A 15 -15.86 6.59 2.82
N TRP A 16 -14.89 7.51 2.82
CA TRP A 16 -14.28 7.97 1.58
C TRP A 16 -13.54 6.84 0.89
N VAL A 17 -13.72 6.76 -0.44
CA VAL A 17 -13.08 5.77 -1.31
C VAL A 17 -12.14 6.47 -2.28
N ASP A 18 -10.86 6.10 -2.30
CA ASP A 18 -9.89 6.50 -3.33
C ASP A 18 -10.04 5.61 -4.58
N PRO A 19 -10.63 6.11 -5.68
CA PRO A 19 -10.79 5.34 -6.90
C PRO A 19 -9.49 5.15 -7.70
N GLY A 20 -8.37 5.78 -7.29
CA GLY A 20 -7.07 5.68 -7.94
C GLY A 20 -7.10 6.07 -9.42
N LEU A 21 -6.42 5.29 -10.26
CA LEU A 21 -6.34 5.49 -11.70
C LEU A 21 -7.72 5.51 -12.37
N GLY A 22 -8.63 4.63 -11.97
CA GLY A 22 -9.99 4.62 -12.52
C GLY A 22 -10.74 5.93 -12.26
N GLY A 23 -10.61 6.52 -11.07
CA GLY A 23 -11.22 7.82 -10.80
C GLY A 23 -10.62 8.96 -11.62
N PHE A 24 -9.30 8.95 -11.80
CA PHE A 24 -8.60 9.89 -12.67
C PHE A 24 -9.10 9.78 -14.13
N LEU A 25 -9.19 8.57 -14.68
CA LEU A 25 -9.65 8.34 -16.05
C LEU A 25 -11.13 8.72 -16.22
N ARG A 26 -11.98 8.42 -15.24
CA ARG A 26 -13.38 8.88 -15.24
C ARG A 26 -13.47 10.40 -15.30
N ALA A 27 -12.70 11.10 -14.47
CA ALA A 27 -12.68 12.57 -14.45
C ALA A 27 -12.15 13.18 -15.76
N ALA A 28 -11.24 12.48 -16.44
CA ALA A 28 -10.72 12.85 -17.74
C ALA A 28 -11.67 12.53 -18.92
N GLY A 29 -12.86 11.98 -18.67
CA GLY A 29 -13.89 11.75 -19.69
C GLY A 29 -13.73 10.46 -20.49
N TYR A 30 -12.91 9.51 -20.02
CA TYR A 30 -12.80 8.20 -20.66
C TYR A 30 -14.08 7.38 -20.46
N PRO A 31 -14.44 6.50 -21.42
CA PRO A 31 -15.62 5.67 -21.29
C PRO A 31 -15.50 4.65 -20.16
N GLU A 32 -16.64 4.17 -19.67
CA GLU A 32 -16.74 3.23 -18.55
C GLU A 32 -15.90 1.97 -18.74
N ALA A 33 -15.91 1.42 -19.95
CA ALA A 33 -15.11 0.25 -20.33
C ALA A 33 -13.59 0.46 -20.19
N VAL A 34 -13.12 1.70 -20.13
CA VAL A 34 -11.71 2.05 -19.95
C VAL A 34 -11.37 2.27 -18.47
N TYR A 35 -12.21 2.97 -17.71
CA TYR A 35 -11.85 3.32 -16.33
C TYR A 35 -12.25 2.28 -15.28
N LEU A 36 -13.30 1.48 -15.51
CA LEU A 36 -13.72 0.47 -14.52
C LEU A 36 -12.67 -0.62 -14.27
N PRO A 37 -11.98 -1.16 -15.30
CA PRO A 37 -10.89 -2.11 -15.08
C PRO A 37 -9.71 -1.51 -14.30
N GLU A 38 -9.61 -0.18 -14.21
CA GLU A 38 -8.55 0.55 -13.52
C GLU A 38 -8.99 1.09 -12.15
N TRP A 39 -10.24 0.85 -11.75
CA TRP A 39 -10.80 1.33 -10.49
C TRP A 39 -10.06 0.75 -9.29
N GLY A 40 -9.56 1.62 -8.40
CA GLY A 40 -8.76 1.24 -7.23
C GLY A 40 -7.29 0.88 -7.53
N LYS A 41 -6.84 0.98 -8.79
CA LYS A 41 -5.42 0.76 -9.12
C LYS A 41 -4.59 2.00 -8.85
N PHE A 42 -3.38 1.79 -8.37
CA PHE A 42 -2.38 2.84 -8.15
C PHE A 42 -1.10 2.50 -8.90
N LYS A 43 -0.36 3.55 -9.27
CA LYS A 43 0.98 3.38 -9.83
C LYS A 43 1.88 2.72 -8.80
N VAL A 44 2.60 1.67 -9.21
CA VAL A 44 3.62 1.02 -8.37
C VAL A 44 4.70 2.05 -7.99
N ALA A 45 4.92 2.23 -6.70
CA ALA A 45 5.96 3.12 -6.18
C ALA A 45 7.34 2.50 -6.33
N THR A 46 8.36 3.34 -6.57
CA THR A 46 9.76 2.87 -6.51
C THR A 46 10.13 2.46 -5.09
N LEU A 47 10.99 1.45 -4.96
CA LEU A 47 11.54 1.01 -3.68
C LEU A 47 12.88 1.65 -3.33
N ARG A 48 13.47 2.46 -4.23
CA ARG A 48 14.63 3.29 -3.87
C ARG A 48 14.21 4.29 -2.80
N ASN A 49 15.02 4.44 -1.76
CA ASN A 49 14.72 5.27 -0.58
C ASN A 49 13.46 4.85 0.19
N VAL A 50 13.03 3.60 0.08
CA VAL A 50 11.82 3.12 0.77
C VAL A 50 11.96 3.19 2.29
N ASP A 51 13.14 2.94 2.88
CA ASP A 51 13.40 3.17 4.32
C ASP A 51 14.04 4.54 4.64
N LEU A 52 14.47 5.32 3.63
CA LEU A 52 15.16 6.58 3.89
C LEU A 52 14.25 7.55 4.64
N ARG A 53 14.74 8.06 5.78
CA ARG A 53 14.01 8.90 6.72
C ARG A 53 14.95 9.86 7.46
N PRO A 54 14.46 11.03 7.92
CA PRO A 54 15.31 12.04 8.56
C PRO A 54 16.00 11.54 9.84
N THR A 55 15.32 10.68 10.61
CA THR A 55 15.87 10.07 11.83
C THR A 55 15.32 8.65 11.99
N LYS A 56 16.02 7.81 12.76
CA LYS A 56 15.54 6.45 13.10
C LYS A 56 14.20 6.45 13.87
N LYS A 57 13.87 7.55 14.57
CA LYS A 57 12.61 7.71 15.31
C LYS A 57 11.45 8.19 14.45
N PHE A 58 11.71 8.63 13.23
CA PHE A 58 10.65 9.05 12.32
C PHE A 58 9.81 7.84 11.90
N VAL A 59 8.49 7.93 12.12
CA VAL A 59 7.52 6.93 11.67
C VAL A 59 7.18 7.21 10.22
N LYS A 60 7.70 6.37 9.32
CA LYS A 60 7.38 6.43 7.90
C LYS A 60 6.05 5.72 7.64
N ALA A 61 5.26 6.26 6.72
CA ALA A 61 3.99 5.68 6.31
C ALA A 61 4.11 5.03 4.91
N TYR A 62 3.44 3.90 4.69
CA TYR A 62 3.47 3.14 3.43
C TYR A 62 2.06 2.83 2.91
N GLY A 63 1.97 2.52 1.61
CA GLY A 63 0.70 2.47 0.87
C GLY A 63 0.27 3.86 0.41
N HIS A 64 -0.68 3.94 -0.54
CA HIS A 64 -1.16 5.23 -1.05
C HIS A 64 -1.86 6.08 0.03
N ASN A 65 -2.46 5.41 1.02
CA ASN A 65 -3.16 6.01 2.16
C ASN A 65 -2.32 6.06 3.45
N GLY A 66 -1.05 5.63 3.39
CA GLY A 66 -0.16 5.62 4.55
C GLY A 66 -0.65 4.74 5.72
N TYR A 67 -1.44 3.69 5.47
CA TYR A 67 -1.98 2.79 6.50
C TYR A 67 -0.87 2.18 7.36
N PHE A 68 0.13 1.58 6.71
CA PHE A 68 1.24 0.88 7.36
C PHE A 68 2.28 1.85 7.92
N LYS A 69 2.84 1.56 9.09
CA LYS A 69 3.80 2.43 9.82
C LYS A 69 5.21 1.83 9.92
N SER A 70 5.45 0.67 9.32
CA SER A 70 6.77 0.04 9.21
C SER A 70 6.92 -0.76 7.92
N LEU A 71 8.17 -1.07 7.55
CA LEU A 71 8.44 -1.96 6.41
C LEU A 71 7.95 -3.38 6.70
N GLU A 72 8.14 -3.80 7.95
CA GLU A 72 7.71 -5.10 8.47
C GLU A 72 6.21 -5.29 8.26
N GLU A 73 5.39 -4.28 8.55
CA GLU A 73 3.92 -4.35 8.46
C GLU A 73 3.43 -4.46 7.01
N ILE A 74 3.98 -3.65 6.09
CA ILE A 74 3.59 -3.72 4.67
C ILE A 74 4.11 -5.01 3.99
N ILE A 75 5.28 -5.51 4.39
CA ILE A 75 5.79 -6.81 3.90
C ILE A 75 4.90 -7.94 4.39
N HIS A 76 4.52 -7.91 5.67
CA HIS A 76 3.62 -8.91 6.22
C HIS A 76 2.27 -8.90 5.50
N PHE A 77 1.75 -7.72 5.16
CA PHE A 77 0.54 -7.60 4.33
C PHE A 77 0.69 -8.28 2.97
N TYR A 78 1.78 -8.02 2.23
CA TYR A 78 2.01 -8.70 0.94
C TYR A 78 2.12 -10.22 1.09
N ASN A 79 2.66 -10.71 2.21
CA ASN A 79 2.78 -12.14 2.49
C ASN A 79 1.43 -12.79 2.85
N THR A 80 0.57 -12.10 3.62
CA THR A 80 -0.56 -12.75 4.30
C THR A 80 -1.96 -12.19 4.00
N ARG A 81 -2.11 -11.17 3.13
CA ARG A 81 -3.41 -10.54 2.81
C ARG A 81 -4.57 -11.54 2.60
N ASP A 82 -4.31 -12.61 1.86
CA ASP A 82 -5.29 -13.61 1.43
C ASP A 82 -5.23 -14.90 2.28
N VAL A 83 -4.42 -14.92 3.34
CA VAL A 83 -4.39 -16.02 4.32
C VAL A 83 -5.64 -15.91 5.22
N PRO A 84 -6.49 -16.95 5.30
CA PRO A 84 -7.65 -16.93 6.18
C PRO A 84 -7.26 -16.66 7.63
N GLY A 85 -7.89 -15.66 8.25
CA GLY A 85 -7.62 -15.28 9.64
C GLY A 85 -6.41 -14.36 9.86
N ALA A 86 -5.77 -13.86 8.79
CA ALA A 86 -4.68 -12.88 8.92
C ALA A 86 -5.11 -11.53 9.52
N GLY A 87 -6.42 -11.26 9.61
CA GLY A 87 -6.96 -10.12 10.35
C GLY A 87 -6.87 -8.77 9.62
N TRP A 88 -6.58 -8.77 8.32
CA TRP A 88 -6.57 -7.56 7.52
C TRP A 88 -7.98 -7.00 7.32
N PRO A 89 -8.14 -5.66 7.28
CA PRO A 89 -9.43 -5.04 6.95
C PRO A 89 -9.82 -5.37 5.51
N VAL A 90 -11.12 -5.24 5.24
CA VAL A 90 -11.62 -5.36 3.86
C VAL A 90 -10.98 -4.30 2.95
N PRO A 91 -10.70 -4.64 1.70
CA PRO A 91 -10.19 -3.68 0.73
C PRO A 91 -11.24 -2.60 0.45
N GLU A 92 -10.78 -1.37 0.32
CA GLU A 92 -11.59 -0.21 -0.08
C GLU A 92 -12.25 -0.40 -1.46
N VAL A 93 -11.54 -1.05 -2.39
CA VAL A 93 -12.04 -1.47 -3.71
C VAL A 93 -11.72 -2.95 -3.92
N SER A 94 -12.76 -3.79 -3.99
CA SER A 94 -12.62 -5.25 -4.14
C SER A 94 -12.57 -5.76 -5.59
N ALA A 95 -12.98 -4.95 -6.56
CA ALA A 95 -13.23 -5.41 -7.93
C ALA A 95 -11.96 -5.84 -8.71
N ASN A 96 -10.84 -5.14 -8.51
CA ASN A 96 -9.64 -5.26 -9.37
C ASN A 96 -8.38 -5.67 -8.59
N ILE A 97 -8.53 -6.44 -7.51
CA ILE A 97 -7.41 -6.87 -6.66
C ILE A 97 -6.55 -7.90 -7.38
N ASN A 98 -5.21 -7.71 -7.34
CA ASN A 98 -4.28 -8.74 -7.77
C ASN A 98 -4.19 -9.86 -6.72
N THR A 99 -4.79 -11.01 -7.02
CA THR A 99 -4.72 -12.26 -6.23
C THR A 99 -3.83 -13.33 -6.87
N ALA A 100 -3.21 -13.03 -8.02
CA ALA A 100 -2.38 -13.98 -8.75
C ALA A 100 -0.93 -14.02 -8.23
N GLU A 101 -0.41 -12.89 -7.76
CA GLU A 101 1.04 -12.71 -7.50
C GLU A 101 1.37 -12.37 -6.04
N MET A 102 0.39 -12.25 -5.15
CA MET A 102 0.59 -11.84 -3.75
C MET A 102 -0.56 -12.25 -2.84
N GLY A 103 -0.37 -12.11 -1.53
CA GLY A 103 -1.40 -12.28 -0.51
C GLY A 103 -1.36 -13.62 0.24
N ASN A 104 -0.72 -14.64 -0.31
CA ASN A 104 -0.41 -15.87 0.41
C ASN A 104 0.93 -16.42 -0.10
N LEU A 105 2.01 -15.69 0.20
CA LEU A 105 3.35 -15.99 -0.34
C LEU A 105 4.06 -17.12 0.41
N GLY A 106 3.57 -17.51 1.60
CA GLY A 106 4.15 -18.59 2.40
C GLY A 106 5.51 -18.26 3.01
N LEU A 107 5.90 -16.98 3.08
CA LEU A 107 7.15 -16.57 3.68
C LEU A 107 7.11 -16.78 5.18
N ASN A 108 8.19 -17.31 5.73
CA ASN A 108 8.39 -17.36 7.17
C ASN A 108 8.93 -16.02 7.70
N HIS A 109 8.93 -15.86 9.02
CA HIS A 109 9.36 -14.61 9.67
C HIS A 109 10.80 -14.20 9.31
N GLY A 110 11.73 -15.15 9.18
CA GLY A 110 13.11 -14.87 8.81
C GLY A 110 13.24 -14.35 7.37
N GLU A 111 12.41 -14.85 6.45
CA GLU A 111 12.36 -14.38 5.06
C GLU A 111 11.78 -12.97 4.96
N GLU A 112 10.72 -12.66 5.73
CA GLU A 112 10.19 -11.30 5.82
C GLU A 112 11.27 -10.33 6.34
N LEU A 113 12.00 -10.71 7.39
CA LEU A 113 13.11 -9.91 7.94
C LEU A 113 14.26 -9.74 6.95
N ALA A 114 14.56 -10.76 6.15
CA ALA A 114 15.59 -10.67 5.10
C ALA A 114 15.19 -9.66 4.02
N ILE A 115 13.91 -9.64 3.61
CA ILE A 115 13.38 -8.63 2.67
C ILE A 115 13.48 -7.24 3.30
N VAL A 116 13.08 -7.07 4.56
CA VAL A 116 13.22 -5.78 5.28
C VAL A 116 14.67 -5.32 5.26
N ALA A 117 15.62 -6.22 5.57
CA ALA A 117 17.04 -5.90 5.58
C ALA A 117 17.54 -5.48 4.18
N PHE A 118 17.13 -6.20 3.13
CA PHE A 118 17.44 -5.86 1.75
C PHE A 118 16.89 -4.47 1.36
N LEU A 119 15.62 -4.18 1.65
CA LEU A 119 14.99 -2.90 1.34
C LEU A 119 15.67 -1.72 2.04
N LYS A 120 16.20 -1.91 3.25
CA LYS A 120 16.98 -0.89 3.97
C LYS A 120 18.24 -0.49 3.20
N THR A 121 18.85 -1.41 2.44
CA THR A 121 20.04 -1.14 1.61
C THR A 121 19.74 -0.29 0.37
N LEU A 122 18.48 -0.20 -0.05
CA LEU A 122 18.03 0.64 -1.18
C LEU A 122 17.96 2.13 -0.83
N SER A 123 18.43 2.54 0.34
CA SER A 123 18.49 3.94 0.77
C SER A 123 19.78 4.58 0.27
N ASP A 124 19.66 5.74 -0.36
CA ASP A 124 20.81 6.51 -0.82
C ASP A 124 21.72 6.87 0.37
N GLY A 125 23.02 6.65 0.19
CA GLY A 125 24.02 6.86 1.25
C GLY A 125 24.09 5.75 2.31
N TRP A 126 23.38 4.63 2.11
CA TRP A 126 23.50 3.46 2.97
C TRP A 126 24.95 2.95 3.03
N LYS A 127 25.36 2.49 4.22
CA LYS A 127 26.64 1.85 4.49
C LYS A 127 26.38 0.59 5.34
N PRO A 128 27.14 -0.51 5.11
CA PRO A 128 27.05 -1.72 5.90
C PRO A 128 27.28 -1.51 7.40
#